data_AF-A0A2A4XSM5-F1
#
_entry.id   AF-A0A2A4XSM5-F1
#
_cell.length_a   1.000
_cell.length_b   1.000
_cell.length_c   1.000
_cell.angle_alpha   90.00
_cell.angle_beta   90.00
_cell.angle_gamma   90.00
#
_symmetry.space_group_name_H-M   'P 1'
#
loop_
_entity.id
_entity.type
_entity.pdbx_description
1 polymer ?
#
loop_
_entity_poly.entity_id
_entity_poly.type
_entity_poly.pdbx_seq_one_letter_code
_entity_poly.pdbx_strand_id
1 'polypeptide(L)'
;MIKTKNRNFTSYLALFWLVFWLFNGLDKFLYQTDMGVLTWYGKDRGWQFLTYITNMELSANLVGPILWFAGIWEVAISLFFAIFLWLQIFSKNRNLNIYNAALKISLLTFTGFCAFDIVVGDRAELLEHSIYIGIAGVSYLISYIERMMRPSG
;
A
#
# COMPACT_ATOMS: atom_id res chain seq x y z
N MET A 1 -37.74 8.39 -10.02
CA MET A 1 -36.37 8.90 -9.77
C MET A 1 -35.77 8.15 -8.60
N ILE A 2 -34.97 7.10 -8.85
CA ILE A 2 -34.31 6.35 -7.77
C ILE A 2 -33.18 7.24 -7.24
N LYS A 3 -33.35 7.78 -6.02
CA LYS A 3 -32.24 8.39 -5.28
C LYS A 3 -31.25 7.29 -4.96
N THR A 4 -30.24 7.11 -5.81
CA THR A 4 -29.09 6.27 -5.49
C THR A 4 -28.41 6.85 -4.26
N LYS A 5 -28.67 6.24 -3.10
CA LYS A 5 -27.98 6.52 -1.84
C LYS A 5 -26.48 6.52 -2.14
N ASN A 6 -25.81 7.64 -1.84
CA ASN A 6 -24.39 7.89 -2.14
C ASN A 6 -23.54 6.73 -1.59
N ARG A 7 -23.25 5.70 -2.42
CA ARG A 7 -22.36 4.60 -2.04
C ARG A 7 -20.94 5.13 -2.22
N ASN A 8 -20.28 5.45 -1.12
CA ASN A 8 -18.90 5.93 -1.10
C ASN A 8 -17.94 4.77 -0.84
N PHE A 9 -17.98 3.74 -1.69
CA PHE A 9 -17.17 2.54 -1.50
C PHE A 9 -15.67 2.87 -1.65
N THR A 10 -15.33 3.79 -2.56
CA THR A 10 -13.96 4.32 -2.69
C THR A 10 -13.37 4.82 -1.37
N SER A 11 -14.17 5.43 -0.48
CA SER A 11 -13.65 5.96 0.78
C SER A 11 -13.24 4.85 1.75
N TYR A 12 -14.02 3.78 1.82
CA TYR A 12 -13.66 2.61 2.62
C TYR A 12 -12.42 1.91 2.04
N LEU A 13 -12.34 1.78 0.72
CA LEU A 13 -11.16 1.24 0.05
C LEU A 13 -9.92 2.12 0.27
N ALA A 14 -10.07 3.45 0.25
CA ALA A 14 -8.97 4.36 0.54
C ALA A 14 -8.49 4.23 1.99
N LEU A 15 -9.40 4.06 2.94
CA LEU A 15 -9.03 3.80 4.34
C LEU A 15 -8.29 2.47 4.48
N PHE A 16 -8.78 1.41 3.82
CA PHE A 16 -8.08 0.13 3.77
C PHE A 16 -6.65 0.29 3.24
N TRP A 17 -6.48 0.92 2.07
CA TRP A 17 -5.15 1.12 1.47
C TRP A 17 -4.24 2.03 2.28
N LEU A 18 -4.80 3.06 2.95
CA LEU A 18 -4.05 3.88 3.90
C LEU A 18 -3.45 3.03 5.01
N VAL A 19 -4.29 2.24 5.69
CA VAL A 19 -3.83 1.42 6.83
C VAL A 19 -2.86 0.35 6.34
N PHE A 20 -3.16 -0.30 5.22
CA PHE A 20 -2.30 -1.31 4.61
C PHE A 20 -0.89 -0.78 4.33
N TRP A 21 -0.76 0.33 3.60
CA TRP A 21 0.55 0.87 3.23
C TRP A 21 1.29 1.46 4.43
N LEU A 22 0.55 2.13 5.33
CA LEU A 22 1.14 2.69 6.55
C LEU A 22 1.74 1.58 7.40
N PHE A 23 0.99 0.50 7.66
CA PHE A 23 1.44 -0.54 8.58
C PHE A 23 2.54 -1.40 7.95
N ASN A 24 2.48 -1.70 6.65
CA ASN A 24 3.58 -2.35 5.95
C ASN A 24 4.87 -1.52 5.98
N GLY A 25 4.75 -0.20 5.83
CA GLY A 25 5.89 0.70 5.91
C GLY A 25 6.47 0.77 7.33
N LEU A 26 5.60 0.88 8.34
CA LEU A 26 5.99 0.89 9.75
C LEU A 26 6.64 -0.43 10.19
N ASP A 27 6.22 -1.56 9.63
CA ASP A 27 6.78 -2.88 9.94
C ASP A 27 8.30 -2.95 9.74
N LYS A 28 8.81 -2.16 8.78
CA LYS A 28 10.25 -2.06 8.45
C LYS A 28 11.04 -1.20 9.45
N PHE A 29 10.38 -0.46 10.33
CA PHE A 29 11.05 0.30 11.39
C PHE A 29 10.89 -0.31 12.77
N LEU A 30 9.81 -1.08 12.97
CA LEU A 30 9.40 -1.54 14.29
C LEU A 30 9.93 -2.92 14.67
N TYR A 31 10.40 -3.78 13.75
CA TYR A 31 11.14 -5.03 14.05
C TYR A 31 10.63 -5.85 15.25
N GLN A 32 9.34 -6.15 15.31
CA GLN A 32 8.75 -6.89 16.42
C GLN A 32 8.93 -6.27 17.83
N THR A 33 9.10 -4.96 17.91
CA THR A 33 9.42 -4.26 19.15
C THR A 33 8.21 -4.20 20.09
N ASP A 34 8.45 -4.47 21.37
CA ASP A 34 7.51 -4.14 22.44
C ASP A 34 7.63 -2.65 22.82
N MET A 35 6.57 -1.88 22.55
CA MET A 35 6.50 -0.44 22.88
C MET A 35 5.87 -0.19 24.25
N GLY A 36 5.72 -1.23 25.08
CA GLY A 36 5.23 -1.17 26.46
C GLY A 36 3.70 -1.12 26.57
N VAL A 37 3.04 -0.33 25.72
CA VAL A 37 1.56 -0.30 25.62
C VAL A 37 1.02 -1.22 24.52
N LEU A 38 1.88 -1.59 23.57
CA LEU A 38 1.53 -2.42 22.41
C LEU A 38 2.79 -3.15 21.96
N THR A 39 2.68 -4.47 21.81
CA THR A 39 3.69 -5.27 21.13
C THR A 39 3.39 -5.30 19.64
N TRP A 40 4.36 -4.92 18.81
CA TRP A 40 4.24 -5.04 17.36
C TRP A 40 4.55 -6.48 16.95
N TYR A 41 3.57 -7.22 16.42
CA TYR A 41 3.76 -8.63 16.02
C TYR A 41 3.99 -8.81 14.51
N GLY A 42 4.50 -7.77 13.85
CA GLY A 42 4.76 -7.81 12.42
C GLY A 42 5.90 -8.77 12.02
N LYS A 43 6.23 -8.81 10.73
CA LYS A 43 7.23 -9.76 10.23
C LYS A 43 8.62 -9.30 10.64
N ASP A 44 9.55 -10.23 10.90
CA ASP A 44 10.96 -9.88 11.08
C ASP A 44 11.56 -9.47 9.73
N ARG A 45 11.37 -8.20 9.37
CA ARG A 45 11.87 -7.62 8.11
C ARG A 45 13.39 -7.58 8.08
N GLY A 46 14.06 -7.48 9.23
CA GLY A 46 15.52 -7.51 9.30
C GLY A 46 16.07 -8.85 8.84
N TRP A 47 15.55 -9.94 9.41
CA TRP A 47 15.94 -11.30 9.03
C TRP A 47 15.55 -11.64 7.58
N GLN A 48 14.35 -11.24 7.16
CA GLN A 48 13.88 -11.44 5.79
C GLN A 48 14.80 -10.77 4.76
N PHE A 49 15.09 -9.48 4.94
CA PHE A 49 15.94 -8.75 4.00
C PHE A 49 17.41 -9.20 4.08
N LEU A 50 17.90 -9.61 5.25
CA LEU A 50 19.21 -10.25 5.35
C LEU A 50 19.28 -11.49 4.46
N THR A 51 18.25 -12.34 4.51
CA THR A 51 18.16 -13.55 3.67
C THR A 51 18.16 -13.21 2.19
N TYR A 52 17.42 -12.19 1.77
CA TYR A 52 17.41 -11.73 0.37
C TYR A 52 18.78 -11.28 -0.12
N ILE A 53 19.45 -10.44 0.65
CA ILE A 53 20.75 -9.87 0.32
C ILE A 53 21.82 -10.96 0.29
N THR A 54 21.78 -11.93 1.22
CA THR A 54 22.71 -13.07 1.21
C THR A 54 22.46 -14.00 0.02
N ASN A 55 21.20 -14.24 -0.36
CA ASN A 55 20.88 -15.06 -1.54
C ASN A 55 21.39 -14.45 -2.85
N MET A 56 21.52 -13.12 -2.90
CA MET A 56 22.09 -12.39 -4.03
C MET A 56 23.61 -12.24 -3.96
N GLU A 57 24.27 -12.83 -2.96
CA GLU A 57 25.71 -12.68 -2.68
C GLU A 57 26.14 -11.22 -2.47
N LEU A 58 25.22 -10.39 -1.96
CA LEU A 58 25.44 -8.98 -1.70
C LEU A 58 25.85 -8.74 -0.24
N SER A 59 26.43 -7.56 0.02
CA SER A 59 26.87 -7.18 1.37
C SER A 59 25.68 -6.93 2.30
N ALA A 60 25.71 -7.53 3.49
CA ALA A 60 24.70 -7.34 4.54
C ALA A 60 24.53 -5.86 4.97
N ASN A 61 25.53 -5.01 4.71
CA ASN A 61 25.44 -3.56 4.95
C ASN A 61 24.33 -2.87 4.11
N LEU A 62 23.84 -3.52 3.05
CA LEU A 62 22.74 -3.03 2.22
C LEU A 62 21.35 -3.28 2.82
N VAL A 63 21.22 -4.16 3.83
CA VAL A 63 19.93 -4.49 4.44
C VAL A 63 19.24 -3.24 4.97
N GLY A 64 19.91 -2.47 5.82
CA GLY A 64 19.37 -1.25 6.41
C GLY A 64 18.90 -0.23 5.37
N PRO A 65 19.76 0.22 4.44
CA PRO A 65 19.40 1.18 3.40
C PRO A 65 18.21 0.75 2.53
N ILE A 66 18.18 -0.51 2.09
CA ILE A 66 17.09 -1.02 1.23
C ILE A 66 15.78 -1.06 2.01
N LEU A 67 15.83 -1.53 3.24
CA LEU A 67 14.66 -1.68 4.09
C LEU A 67 14.10 -0.33 4.54
N TRP A 68 14.96 0.66 4.83
CA TRP A 68 14.54 2.05 5.06
C TRP A 68 13.92 2.68 3.82
N PHE A 69 14.53 2.49 2.65
CA PHE A 69 13.98 2.98 1.39
C PHE A 69 12.58 2.41 1.15
N ALA A 70 12.42 1.09 1.27
CA ALA A 70 11.12 0.43 1.13
C ALA A 70 10.11 0.97 2.16
N GLY A 71 10.49 1.11 3.43
CA GLY A 71 9.60 1.63 4.48
C GLY A 71 9.16 3.07 4.22
N ILE A 72 10.08 3.96 3.87
CA ILE A 72 9.77 5.36 3.54
C ILE A 72 8.85 5.43 2.32
N TRP A 73 9.14 4.63 1.29
CA TRP A 73 8.33 4.58 0.07
C TRP A 73 6.89 4.15 0.35
N GLU A 74 6.70 3.09 1.13
CA GLU A 74 5.37 2.59 1.50
C GLU A 74 4.58 3.59 2.37
N VAL A 75 5.23 4.21 3.35
CA VAL A 75 4.62 5.29 4.13
C VAL A 75 4.25 6.46 3.22
N ALA A 76 5.09 6.84 2.25
CA ALA A 76 4.78 7.90 1.30
C ALA A 76 3.55 7.59 0.45
N ILE A 77 3.35 6.34 0.01
CA ILE A 77 2.13 5.92 -0.70
C ILE A 77 0.89 6.09 0.21
N SER A 78 0.99 5.70 1.48
CA SER A 78 -0.10 5.83 2.45
C SER A 78 -0.60 7.29 2.57
N LEU A 79 0.32 8.26 2.46
CA LEU A 79 0.00 9.69 2.54
C LEU A 79 -0.90 10.16 1.39
N PHE A 80 -0.80 9.58 0.18
CA PHE A 80 -1.72 9.93 -0.91
C PHE A 80 -3.17 9.51 -0.60
N PHE A 81 -3.36 8.35 0.02
CA PHE A 81 -4.67 7.91 0.49
C PHE A 81 -5.17 8.79 1.65
N ALA A 82 -4.28 9.20 2.55
CA ALA A 82 -4.60 10.13 3.64
C ALA A 82 -5.07 11.49 3.11
N ILE A 83 -4.36 12.05 2.13
CA ILE A 83 -4.72 13.31 1.47
C ILE A 83 -6.10 13.19 0.80
N PHE A 84 -6.38 12.09 0.09
CA PHE A 84 -7.68 11.87 -0.51
C PHE A 84 -8.82 11.85 0.53
N LEU A 85 -8.64 11.10 1.63
CA LEU A 85 -9.62 11.03 2.71
C LEU A 85 -9.81 12.37 3.41
N TRP A 86 -8.71 13.08 3.68
CA TRP A 86 -8.73 14.41 4.30
C TRP A 86 -9.55 15.40 3.47
N LEU A 87 -9.26 15.50 2.16
CA LEU A 87 -9.99 16.39 1.25
C LEU A 87 -11.46 16.02 1.15
N GLN A 88 -11.78 14.73 1.18
CA GLN A 88 -13.16 14.28 1.17
C GLN A 88 -13.93 14.65 2.45
N ILE A 89 -13.32 14.45 3.62
CA ILE A 89 -13.99 14.62 4.92
C ILE A 89 -14.06 16.11 5.30
N PHE A 90 -12.94 16.81 5.22
CA PHE A 90 -12.82 18.17 5.75
C PHE A 90 -13.09 19.24 4.71
N SER A 91 -12.63 19.04 3.47
CA SER A 91 -12.84 20.01 2.38
C SER A 91 -14.10 19.72 1.56
N LYS A 92 -14.81 18.62 1.85
CA LYS A 92 -15.95 18.10 1.05
C LYS A 92 -15.63 17.99 -0.45
N ASN A 93 -14.35 17.86 -0.79
CA ASN A 93 -13.84 17.79 -2.15
C ASN A 93 -13.36 16.37 -2.44
N ARG A 94 -14.28 15.56 -2.98
CA ARG A 94 -13.97 14.19 -3.37
C ARG A 94 -13.36 14.18 -4.79
N ASN A 95 -12.04 14.36 -4.83
CA ASN A 95 -11.22 14.30 -6.03
C ASN A 95 -10.71 12.87 -6.29
N LEU A 96 -11.43 12.13 -7.14
CA LEU A 96 -11.07 10.75 -7.49
C LEU A 96 -9.75 10.62 -8.25
N ASN A 97 -9.23 11.71 -8.83
CA ASN A 97 -7.93 11.64 -9.51
C ASN A 97 -6.79 11.38 -8.52
N ILE A 98 -6.88 11.89 -7.28
CA ILE A 98 -5.87 11.65 -6.23
C ILE A 98 -5.88 10.19 -5.82
N TYR A 99 -7.07 9.63 -5.55
CA TYR A 99 -7.24 8.22 -5.23
C TYR A 99 -6.72 7.31 -6.37
N ASN A 100 -7.09 7.62 -7.60
CA ASN A 100 -6.65 6.86 -8.77
C ASN A 100 -5.13 6.97 -9.01
N ALA A 101 -4.52 8.11 -8.70
CA ALA A 101 -3.06 8.27 -8.75
C ALA A 101 -2.39 7.40 -7.68
N ALA A 102 -2.91 7.40 -6.45
CA ALA A 102 -2.41 6.56 -5.36
C ALA A 102 -2.48 5.06 -5.72
N LEU A 103 -3.59 4.60 -6.32
CA LEU A 103 -3.72 3.23 -6.81
C LEU A 103 -2.74 2.90 -7.94
N LYS A 104 -2.50 3.81 -8.89
CA LYS A 104 -1.51 3.57 -9.96
C LYS A 104 -0.10 3.44 -9.40
N ILE A 105 0.28 4.29 -8.44
CA ILE A 105 1.56 4.19 -7.74
C ILE A 105 1.64 2.87 -6.97
N SER A 106 0.55 2.45 -6.32
CA SER A 106 0.46 1.16 -5.63
C SER A 106 0.67 -0.01 -6.60
N LEU A 107 -0.01 -0.02 -7.74
CA LEU A 107 0.13 -1.05 -8.77
C LEU A 107 1.56 -1.12 -9.31
N LEU A 108 2.18 0.03 -9.58
CA LEU A 108 3.57 0.10 -10.02
C LEU A 108 4.51 -0.46 -8.95
N THR A 109 4.28 -0.12 -7.69
CA THR A 109 5.07 -0.59 -6.55
C THR A 109 4.96 -2.10 -6.38
N PHE A 110 3.74 -2.66 -6.38
CA PHE A 110 3.55 -4.11 -6.29
C PHE A 110 4.14 -4.85 -7.48
N THR A 111 4.10 -4.26 -8.68
CA THR A 111 4.77 -4.84 -9.87
C THR A 111 6.28 -4.90 -9.65
N GLY A 112 6.87 -3.84 -9.11
CA GLY A 112 8.28 -3.81 -8.72
C GLY A 112 8.61 -4.85 -7.64
N PHE A 113 7.75 -4.98 -6.63
CA PHE A 113 7.90 -6.01 -5.59
C PHE A 113 7.83 -7.42 -6.19
N CYS A 114 6.85 -7.73 -7.05
CA CYS A 114 6.78 -9.02 -7.73
C CYS A 114 8.06 -9.34 -8.52
N ALA A 115 8.60 -8.35 -9.25
CA ALA A 115 9.86 -8.53 -9.97
C ALA A 115 11.02 -8.82 -9.01
N PHE A 116 11.09 -8.09 -7.90
CA PHE A 116 12.08 -8.31 -6.85
C PHE A 116 11.95 -9.69 -6.20
N ASP A 117 10.73 -10.11 -5.84
CA ASP A 117 10.45 -11.42 -5.24
C ASP A 117 10.90 -12.58 -6.12
N ILE A 118 10.77 -12.45 -7.44
CA ILE A 118 11.30 -13.43 -8.40
C ILE A 118 12.84 -13.48 -8.33
N VAL A 119 13.49 -12.33 -8.26
CA VAL A 119 14.97 -12.22 -8.21
C VAL A 119 15.52 -12.80 -6.91
N VAL A 120 14.89 -12.51 -5.77
CA VAL A 120 15.34 -13.01 -4.45
C VAL A 120 14.83 -14.41 -4.12
N GLY A 121 13.93 -14.95 -4.94
CA GLY A 121 13.38 -16.30 -4.80
C GLY A 121 12.26 -16.45 -3.77
N ASP A 122 11.60 -15.37 -3.35
CA ASP A 122 10.51 -15.43 -2.37
C ASP A 122 9.15 -15.69 -3.04
N ARG A 123 8.74 -16.96 -3.07
CA ARG A 123 7.47 -17.35 -3.70
C ARG A 123 6.24 -17.00 -2.88
N ALA A 124 6.38 -16.84 -1.56
CA ALA A 124 5.26 -16.48 -0.70
C ALA A 124 4.91 -15.00 -0.88
N GLU A 125 5.91 -14.12 -0.82
CA GLU A 125 5.72 -12.68 -1.07
C GLU A 125 5.25 -12.41 -2.50
N LEU A 126 5.79 -13.14 -3.49
CA LEU A 126 5.32 -13.02 -4.88
C LEU A 126 3.82 -13.30 -5.02
N LEU A 127 3.31 -14.32 -4.33
CA LEU A 127 1.88 -14.65 -4.33
C LEU A 127 1.07 -13.54 -3.68
N GLU A 128 1.51 -13.05 -2.51
CA GLU A 128 0.84 -11.95 -1.80
C GLU A 128 0.78 -10.67 -2.64
N HIS A 129 1.92 -10.22 -3.19
CA HIS A 129 1.97 -9.03 -4.04
C HIS A 129 1.15 -9.18 -5.32
N SER A 130 1.12 -10.37 -5.93
CA SER A 130 0.26 -10.66 -7.09
C SER A 130 -1.23 -10.53 -6.75
N ILE A 131 -1.65 -10.99 -5.58
CA ILE A 131 -3.02 -10.82 -5.09
C ILE A 131 -3.33 -9.34 -4.86
N TYR A 132 -2.40 -8.58 -4.28
CA TYR A 132 -2.59 -7.14 -4.06
C TYR A 132 -2.72 -6.35 -5.36
N ILE A 133 -2.02 -6.74 -6.44
CA ILE A 133 -2.24 -6.18 -7.78
C ILE A 133 -3.71 -6.38 -8.21
N GLY A 134 -4.25 -7.59 -8.04
CA GLY A 134 -5.66 -7.89 -8.34
C GLY A 134 -6.63 -7.03 -7.53
N ILE A 135 -6.43 -6.93 -6.21
CA ILE A 135 -7.30 -6.14 -5.31
C ILE A 135 -7.19 -4.64 -5.61
N ALA A 136 -6.00 -4.13 -5.94
CA ALA A 136 -5.80 -2.75 -6.36
C ALA A 136 -6.47 -2.46 -7.71
N GLY A 137 -6.42 -3.42 -8.66
CA GLY A 137 -7.14 -3.35 -9.93
C GLY A 137 -8.66 -3.29 -9.75
N VAL A 138 -9.23 -4.12 -8.88
CA VAL A 138 -10.66 -4.08 -8.53
C VAL A 138 -11.01 -2.75 -7.85
N SER A 139 -10.16 -2.25 -6.96
CA SER A 139 -10.33 -0.95 -6.31
C SER A 139 -10.38 0.19 -7.34
N TYR A 140 -9.51 0.14 -8.35
CA TYR A 140 -9.50 1.10 -9.45
C TYR A 140 -10.77 1.02 -10.29
N LEU A 141 -11.23 -0.19 -10.62
CA LEU A 141 -12.47 -0.41 -11.36
C LEU A 141 -13.69 0.15 -10.61
N ILE A 142 -13.78 -0.08 -9.30
CA ILE A 142 -14.85 0.49 -8.46
C ILE A 142 -14.82 2.01 -8.52
N SER A 143 -13.65 2.63 -8.39
CA SER A 143 -13.52 4.09 -8.48
C SER A 143 -13.95 4.63 -9.85
N TYR A 144 -13.59 3.91 -10.92
CA TYR A 144 -13.99 4.25 -12.28
C TYR A 144 -15.52 4.18 -12.46
N ILE A 145 -16.16 3.11 -11.96
CA ILE A 145 -17.62 2.95 -11.99
C ILE A 145 -18.30 4.07 -11.18
N GLU A 146 -17.81 4.36 -9.97
CA GLU A 146 -18.34 5.46 -9.14
C GLU A 146 -18.16 6.83 -9.79
N ARG A 147 -17.10 7.03 -10.58
CA ARG A 147 -16.91 8.24 -11.38
C ARG A 147 -17.94 8.35 -12.51
N MET A 148 -18.23 7.27 -13.23
CA MET A 148 -19.22 7.25 -14.31
C MET A 148 -20.66 7.48 -13.80
N MET A 149 -20.96 6.99 -12.60
CA MET A 149 -22.29 7.15 -11.98
C MET A 149 -22.50 8.54 -11.35
N ARG A 150 -21.48 9.40 -11.28
CA ARG A 150 -21.66 10.77 -10.79
C ARG A 150 -22.45 11.57 -11.83
N PRO A 151 -23.57 12.20 -11.44
CA PRO A 151 -24.27 13.13 -12.32
C PRO A 151 -23.27 14.21 -12.77
N SER A 152 -23.17 14.44 -14.07
CA SER A 152 -22.52 15.63 -14.62
C SER A 152 -23.34 16.83 -14.15
N GLY A 153 -22.87 17.44 -13.05
CA GLY A 153 -23.29 18.78 -12.63
C GLY A 153 -22.53 19.82 -13.42
#